data_AF-A0A8T1GR98-F1
#
_entry.id   AF-A0A8T1GR98-F1
#
_cell.length_a   1.000
_cell.length_b   1.000
_cell.length_c   1.000
_cell.angle_alpha   90.00
_cell.angle_beta   90.00
_cell.angle_gamma   90.00
#
_symmetry.space_group_name_H-M   'P 1'
#
loop_
_entity.id
_entity.type
_entity.pdbx_description
1 polymer ?
#
loop_
_entity_poly.entity_id
_entity_poly.type
_entity_poly.pdbx_seq_one_letter_code
_entity_poly.pdbx_strand_id
1 'polypeptide(L)' 'LKLGRELWAKIFPVCKVLESYNYAAAVKTGMELRGWKTGGVRKPFRMLEGEAKAELEAALKNAGVL' A
#
# COMPACT_ATOMS: atom_id res chain seq x y z
N LEU A 1 -20.17 -14.64 -8.43
CA LEU A 1 -19.21 -14.52 -7.29
C LEU A 1 -17.75 -14.94 -7.59
N LYS A 2 -17.45 -15.76 -8.62
CA LYS A 2 -16.08 -16.25 -8.90
C LYS A 2 -15.07 -15.12 -9.17
N LEU A 3 -15.34 -14.29 -10.17
CA LEU A 3 -14.46 -13.17 -10.55
C LEU A 3 -14.21 -12.19 -9.39
N GLY A 4 -15.25 -11.90 -8.59
CA GLY A 4 -15.10 -11.03 -7.42
C GLY A 4 -14.11 -11.58 -6.39
N ARG A 5 -14.10 -12.90 -6.17
CA ARG A 5 -13.12 -13.54 -5.27
C ARG A 5 -11.72 -13.56 -5.84
N GLU A 6 -11.58 -13.74 -7.16
CA GLU A 6 -10.28 -13.69 -7.84
C GLU A 6 -9.65 -12.29 -7.76
N LEU A 7 -10.46 -11.25 -8.02
CA LEU A 7 -10.03 -9.86 -7.85
C LEU A 7 -9.69 -9.56 -6.38
N TRP A 8 -10.54 -10.01 -5.46
CA TRP A 8 -10.30 -9.79 -4.03
C TRP A 8 -9.01 -10.47 -3.57
N ALA A 9 -8.73 -11.71 -3.98
CA ALA A 9 -7.49 -12.41 -3.63
C ALA A 9 -6.23 -11.64 -4.08
N LYS A 10 -6.32 -10.93 -5.21
CA LYS A 10 -5.24 -10.08 -5.73
C LYS A 10 -5.11 -8.74 -4.98
N ILE A 11 -6.23 -8.13 -4.60
CA ILE A 11 -6.28 -6.79 -3.97
C ILE A 11 -6.02 -6.88 -2.46
N PHE A 12 -6.52 -7.92 -1.81
CA PHE A 12 -6.52 -8.07 -0.36
C PHE A 12 -5.14 -7.90 0.30
N PRO A 13 -4.02 -8.44 -0.24
CA PRO A 13 -2.70 -8.20 0.34
C PRO A 13 -2.35 -6.71 0.45
N VAL A 14 -2.75 -5.89 -0.54
CA VAL A 14 -2.55 -4.43 -0.48
C VAL A 14 -3.40 -3.83 0.63
N CYS A 15 -4.70 -4.16 0.70
CA CYS A 15 -5.60 -3.68 1.76
C CYS A 15 -5.07 -4.03 3.15
N LYS A 16 -4.62 -5.28 3.33
CA LYS A 16 -4.05 -5.74 4.60
C LYS A 16 -2.88 -4.86 5.04
N VAL A 17 -1.94 -4.54 4.15
CA VAL A 17 -0.82 -3.66 4.47
C VAL A 17 -1.30 -2.25 4.80
N LEU A 18 -2.23 -1.70 4.00
CA LEU A 18 -2.78 -0.35 4.23
C LEU A 18 -3.45 -0.22 5.60
N GLU A 19 -4.10 -1.28 6.09
CA GLU A 19 -4.84 -1.30 7.35
C GLU A 19 -3.99 -1.75 8.56
N SER A 20 -2.84 -2.38 8.35
CA SER A 20 -1.94 -2.83 9.42
C SER A 20 -1.03 -1.71 9.97
N TYR A 21 -0.92 -0.60 9.25
CA TYR A 21 -0.14 0.58 9.64
C TYR A 21 -1.04 1.83 9.68
N ASN A 22 -0.45 3.02 9.89
CA ASN A 22 -1.21 4.25 9.71
C ASN A 22 -1.70 4.36 8.25
N TYR A 23 -3.02 4.31 8.07
CA TYR A 23 -3.63 4.24 6.74
C TYR A 23 -3.20 5.38 5.81
N ALA A 24 -3.18 6.62 6.32
CA ALA A 24 -2.79 7.78 5.51
C ALA A 24 -1.31 7.69 5.08
N ALA A 25 -0.42 7.25 5.98
CA ALA A 25 0.99 7.03 5.66
C ALA A 25 1.16 5.89 4.65
N ALA A 26 0.44 4.78 4.80
CA ALA A 26 0.51 3.64 3.90
C ALA A 26 0.03 3.99 2.49
N VAL A 27 -1.13 4.65 2.37
CA VAL A 27 -1.67 5.10 1.06
C VAL A 27 -0.68 6.05 0.39
N LYS A 28 -0.18 7.05 1.10
CA LYS A 28 0.77 8.01 0.52
C LYS A 28 2.09 7.36 0.14
N THR A 29 2.61 6.43 0.94
CA THR A 29 3.82 5.67 0.60
C THR A 29 3.61 4.83 -0.66
N GLY A 30 2.48 4.15 -0.78
CA GLY A 30 2.15 3.35 -1.96
C GLY A 30 2.03 4.19 -3.23
N MET A 31 1.44 5.39 -3.13
CA MET A 31 1.36 6.32 -4.25
C MET A 31 2.75 6.83 -4.66
N GLU A 32 3.64 7.12 -3.71
CA GLU A 32 5.04 7.51 -4.01
C GLU A 32 5.86 6.37 -4.61
N LEU A 33 5.68 5.13 -4.15
CA LEU A 33 6.26 3.94 -4.80
C LEU A 33 5.84 3.85 -6.27
N ARG A 34 4.58 4.18 -6.57
CA ARG A 34 4.04 4.22 -7.93
C ARG A 34 4.45 5.46 -8.75
N GLY A 35 5.34 6.31 -8.24
CA GLY A 35 5.85 7.50 -8.92
C GLY A 35 5.00 8.77 -8.79
N TRP A 36 3.95 8.76 -7.95
CA TRP A 36 3.11 9.94 -7.72
C TRP A 36 3.67 10.78 -6.57
N LYS A 37 3.59 12.11 -6.65
CA LYS A 37 3.98 13.00 -5.53
C LYS A 37 2.79 13.21 -4.59
N THR A 38 2.98 12.96 -3.29
CA THR A 38 1.88 13.06 -2.30
C THR A 38 2.06 14.14 -1.23
N GLY A 39 3.26 14.73 -1.15
CA GLY A 39 3.63 15.71 -0.13
C GLY A 39 3.79 15.11 1.27
N GLY A 40 3.89 13.79 1.39
CA GLY A 40 4.05 13.09 2.67
C GLY A 40 2.86 13.25 3.62
N VAL A 41 3.04 12.88 4.89
CA VAL A 41 2.01 12.99 5.93
C VAL A 41 2.31 14.13 6.91
N ARG A 42 1.27 14.67 7.55
CA ARG A 42 1.43 15.67 8.61
C ARG A 42 1.93 15.02 9.90
N LYS A 43 2.71 15.77 10.68
CA LYS A 43 3.14 15.36 12.04
C LYS A 43 1.91 15.06 12.93
N PRO A 44 2.01 14.11 13.89
CA PRO A 44 3.22 13.37 14.28
C PRO A 44 3.52 12.13 13.42
N PHE A 45 2.75 11.88 12.36
CA PHE A 45 2.92 10.71 11.51
C PHE A 45 4.14 10.82 10.60
N ARG A 46 4.62 9.66 10.15
CA ARG A 46 5.73 9.51 9.20
C ARG A 46 5.32 8.55 8.09
N MET A 47 5.99 8.67 6.95
CA MET A 47 5.83 7.71 5.85
C MET A 47 6.26 6.31 6.30
N LEU A 48 5.79 5.27 5.62
CA LEU A 48 6.28 3.93 5.91
C LEU A 48 7.74 3.82 5.49
N GLU A 49 8.53 3.15 6.33
CA GLU A 49 9.95 2.92 6.14
C GLU A 49 10.26 1.46 6.52
N GLY A 50 11.47 0.99 6.19
CA GLY A 50 11.94 -0.35 6.54
C GLY A 50 11.00 -1.46 6.06
N GLU A 51 10.68 -2.39 6.95
CA GLU A 51 9.86 -3.57 6.66
C GLU A 51 8.46 -3.22 6.15
N ALA A 52 7.79 -2.23 6.75
CA ALA A 52 6.45 -1.81 6.36
C ALA A 52 6.40 -1.29 4.90
N LYS A 53 7.44 -0.57 4.47
CA LYS A 53 7.57 -0.10 3.08
C LYS A 53 7.84 -1.26 2.12
N ALA A 54 8.73 -2.19 2.50
CA ALA A 54 9.06 -3.35 1.69
C ALA A 54 7.86 -4.29 1.51
N GLU A 55 7.06 -4.50 2.57
CA GLU A 55 5.82 -5.27 2.53
C GLU A 55 4.81 -4.64 1.56
N LEU A 56 4.64 -3.32 1.61
CA LEU A 56 3.76 -2.59 0.69
C LEU A 56 4.26 -2.69 -0.76
N GLU A 57 5.57 -2.53 -0.98
CA GLU A 57 6.17 -2.66 -2.31
C GLU A 57 5.92 -4.05 -2.91
N ALA A 58 6.14 -5.11 -2.14
CA ALA A 58 5.89 -6.48 -2.56
C ALA A 58 4.40 -6.73 -2.87
N ALA A 59 3.49 -6.22 -2.03
CA ALA A 59 2.05 -6.33 -2.26
C ALA A 59 1.62 -5.64 -3.56
N LEU A 60 2.17 -4.45 -3.87
CA LEU A 60 1.87 -3.72 -5.10
C LEU A 60 2.43 -4.42 -6.36
N LYS A 61 3.65 -4.99 -6.30
CA LYS A 61 4.22 -5.81 -7.38
C LYS A 61 3.38 -7.04 -7.67
N ASN A 62 2.96 -7.76 -6.62
CA ASN A 62 2.08 -8.93 -6.75
C ASN A 62 0.69 -8.56 -7.32
N ALA A 63 0.20 -7.35 -7.01
CA ALA A 63 -1.01 -6.80 -7.62
C ALA A 63 -0.78 -6.27 -9.06
N GLY A 64 0.46 -6.23 -9.55
CA GLY A 64 0.79 -5.77 -10.91
C GLY A 64 0.49 -4.28 -11.14
N VAL A 65 0.64 -3.46 -10.10
CA VAL A 65 0.35 -2.01 -10.13
C VAL A 65 1.58 -1.14 -9.77
N LEU A 66 2.72 -1.78 -9.55
CA LEU A 66 4.04 -1.18 -9.35
C LEU A 66 5.00 -1.78 -10.37
#